data_AF-A0A933WSF6-F1
#
_entry.id   AF-A0A933WSF6-F1
#
_cell.length_a   1.000
_cell.length_b   1.000
_cell.length_c   1.000
_cell.angle_alpha   90.00
_cell.angle_beta   90.00
_cell.angle_gamma   90.00
#
_symmetry.space_group_name_H-M   'P 1'
#
loop_
_entity.id
_entity.type
_entity.pdbx_description
1 polymer ?
#
loop_
_entity_poly.entity_id
_entity_poly.type
_entity_poly.pdbx_seq_one_letter_code
_entity_poly.pdbx_strand_id
1 'polypeptide(L)' 'MIKEPQKTYLLELMTELGSAAEDFVLSGAQAMTFNVNNPRYSKDFDFLLDVISLRKSLTSIAEVLKKFLTAWN' A
#
# COMPACT_ATOMS: atom_id res chain seq x y z
N MET A 1 -3.28 2.24 14.89
CA MET A 1 -4.50 1.94 14.10
C MET A 1 -4.65 3.00 13.02
N ILE A 2 -4.77 2.58 11.75
CA ILE A 2 -4.93 3.47 10.59
C ILE A 2 -6.31 4.14 10.67
N LYS A 3 -6.35 5.47 10.51
CA LYS A 3 -7.58 6.28 10.59
C LYS A 3 -8.22 6.44 9.21
N GLU A 4 -9.52 6.76 9.19
CA GLU A 4 -10.18 7.20 7.96
C GLU A 4 -9.76 8.61 7.56
N PRO A 5 -9.70 8.94 6.25
CA PRO A 5 -10.04 8.08 5.10
C PRO A 5 -8.90 7.18 4.61
N GLN A 6 -7.71 7.26 5.20
CA GLN A 6 -6.50 6.54 4.76
C GLN A 6 -6.69 5.02 4.74
N LYS A 7 -7.46 4.48 5.69
CA LYS A 7 -7.78 3.05 5.73
C LYS A 7 -8.56 2.62 4.48
N THR A 8 -9.57 3.36 4.07
CA THR A 8 -10.36 3.07 2.86
C THR A 8 -9.45 3.00 1.63
N TYR A 9 -8.61 4.01 1.45
CA TYR A 9 -7.70 4.09 0.32
C TYR A 9 -6.66 2.97 0.28
N LEU A 10 -6.14 2.59 1.45
CA LEU A 10 -5.25 1.44 1.56
C LEU A 10 -5.94 0.15 1.14
N LEU A 11 -7.18 -0.08 1.61
CA LEU A 11 -7.92 -1.30 1.30
C LEU A 11 -8.30 -1.39 -0.19
N GLU A 12 -8.68 -0.27 -0.81
CA GLU A 12 -8.93 -0.20 -2.25
C GLU A 12 -7.67 -0.56 -3.05
N LEU A 13 -6.52 0.03 -2.70
CA LEU A 13 -5.25 -0.27 -3.35
C LEU A 13 -4.88 -1.76 -3.21
N MET A 14 -4.96 -2.32 -1.99
CA MET A 14 -4.63 -3.74 -1.76
C MET A 14 -5.58 -4.67 -2.53
N THR A 15 -6.85 -4.29 -2.66
CA THR A 15 -7.84 -5.07 -3.42
C THR A 15 -7.50 -5.11 -4.91
N GLU A 16 -7.15 -3.97 -5.50
CA GLU A 16 -6.78 -3.89 -6.93
C GLU A 16 -5.42 -4.54 -7.23
N LEU A 17 -4.49 -4.52 -6.27
CA LEU A 17 -3.23 -5.25 -6.38
C LEU A 17 -3.43 -6.78 -6.39
N GLY A 18 -4.50 -7.27 -5.77
CA GLY A 18 -4.79 -8.70 -5.67
C GLY A 18 -3.64 -9.46 -5.00
N SER A 19 -3.24 -10.59 -5.57
CA SER A 19 -2.12 -11.40 -5.03
C SER A 19 -0.78 -10.67 -5.05
N ALA A 20 -0.61 -9.64 -5.90
CA ALA A 20 0.63 -8.85 -5.91
C ALA A 20 0.79 -8.02 -4.63
N ALA A 21 -0.27 -7.82 -3.84
CA ALA A 21 -0.18 -7.15 -2.54
C ALA A 21 0.73 -7.87 -1.54
N GLU A 22 0.94 -9.19 -1.69
CA GLU A 22 1.85 -9.98 -0.84
C GLU A 22 3.32 -9.56 -1.00
N ASP A 23 3.67 -8.93 -2.14
CA ASP A 23 5.02 -8.45 -2.42
C ASP A 23 5.28 -7.03 -1.86
N PHE A 24 4.27 -6.42 -1.22
CA PHE A 24 4.36 -5.08 -0.63
C PHE A 24 4.51 -5.18 0.89
N VAL A 25 5.61 -4.64 1.40
CA VAL A 25 5.86 -4.53 2.84
C VAL A 25 5.64 -3.09 3.28
N LEU A 26 4.68 -2.87 4.19
CA LEU A 26 4.47 -1.56 4.79
C LEU A 26 5.70 -1.14 5.61
N SER A 27 6.16 0.08 5.37
CA SER A 27 7.35 0.67 6.00
C SER A 27 7.05 2.09 6.49
N GLY A 28 8.08 2.76 7.01
CA GLY A 28 7.96 4.16 7.44
C GLY A 28 7.08 4.36 8.68
N ALA A 29 6.57 5.59 8.82
CA ALA A 29 5.87 6.02 10.03
C ALA A 29 4.57 5.23 10.29
N GLN A 30 3.85 4.83 9.23
CA GLN A 30 2.63 4.02 9.39
C GLN A 30 2.92 2.63 9.95
N ALA A 31 4.02 1.99 9.52
CA ALA A 31 4.41 0.67 10.03
C ALA A 31 4.69 0.70 11.54
N MET A 32 5.21 1.82 12.05
CA MET A 32 5.43 2.01 13.49
C MET A 32 4.14 1.97 14.30
N THR A 33 2.98 2.25 13.68
CA THR A 33 1.69 2.25 14.38
C THR A 33 1.23 0.87 14.86
N PHE A 34 1.86 -0.19 14.38
CA PHE A 34 1.62 -1.56 14.80
C PHE A 34 2.59 -2.03 15.89
N ASN A 35 3.71 -1.33 16.10
CA ASN A 35 4.81 -1.79 16.95
C ASN A 35 5.16 -0.83 18.10
N VAL A 36 4.64 0.40 18.08
CA VAL A 36 4.97 1.45 19.07
C VAL A 36 3.69 1.97 19.72
N ASN A 37 3.73 2.17 21.04
CA ASN A 37 2.56 2.57 21.84
C ASN A 37 2.01 3.97 21.50
N ASN A 38 2.88 4.92 21.10
CA ASN A 38 2.48 6.28 20.74
C ASN A 38 3.16 6.71 19.43
N PRO A 39 2.73 6.12 18.29
CA PRO A 39 3.34 6.38 17.00
C PRO A 39 2.96 7.78 16.52
N ARG A 40 3.90 8.49 15.88
CA ARG A 40 3.56 9.72 15.18
C ARG A 40 2.65 9.37 14.01
N TYR A 41 1.47 10.00 13.95
CA TYR A 41 0.54 9.77 12.85
C TYR A 41 1.09 10.40 11.56
N SER A 42 1.05 9.62 10.48
CA SER A 42 1.27 10.11 9.12
C SER A 42 0.01 9.96 8.28
N LYS A 43 -0.04 10.64 7.13
CA LYS A 43 -1.18 10.55 6.18
C LYS A 43 -0.85 9.71 4.94
N ASP A 44 0.43 9.54 4.65
CA ASP A 44 0.97 8.72 3.57
C ASP A 44 1.23 7.29 4.04
N PHE A 45 1.51 6.41 3.07
CA PHE A 45 1.96 5.04 3.28
C PHE A 45 3.20 4.80 2.42
N ASP A 46 4.25 4.29 3.05
CA ASP A 46 5.49 3.92 2.36
C ASP A 46 5.56 2.40 2.22
N PHE A 47 5.85 1.91 1.03
CA PHE A 47 6.01 0.48 0.78
C PHE A 47 7.40 0.14 0.26
N LEU A 48 7.93 -0.98 0.74
CA LEU A 48 9.02 -1.69 0.08
C LEU A 48 8.43 -2.77 -0.81
N LEU A 49 9.00 -2.94 -1.99
CA LEU A 49 8.50 -3.86 -3.01
C LEU A 49 9.53 -4.95 -3.27
N ASP A 50 9.13 -6.22 -3.14
CA ASP A 50 9.94 -7.34 -3.62
C ASP A 50 9.82 -7.46 -5.14
N VAL A 51 10.73 -6.77 -5.83
CA VAL A 51 10.78 -6.78 -7.30
C VAL A 51 11.16 -8.14 -7.90
N ILE A 52 11.76 -9.05 -7.12
CA ILE A 52 12.12 -10.40 -7.61
C ILE A 52 10.88 -11.27 -7.62
N SER A 53 10.09 -11.24 -6.54
CA SER A 53 8.81 -11.93 -6.45
C SER A 53 7.81 -11.38 -7.47
N LEU A 54 7.69 -10.04 -7.55
CA LEU A 54 6.77 -9.38 -8.46
C LEU A 54 7.02 -9.72 -9.94
N ARG A 55 8.27 -9.92 -10.36
CA ARG A 55 8.61 -10.33 -11.74
C ARG A 55 8.00 -11.69 -12.13
N LYS A 56 7.60 -12.51 -11.16
CA LYS A 56 6.91 -13.79 -11.38
C LYS A 56 5.39 -13.62 -11.43
N SER A 57 4.88 -12.46 -10.99
CA SER A 57 3.47 -12.11 -11.07
C SER A 57 3.08 -11.68 -12.48
N LEU A 58 1.83 -11.93 -12.86
CA LEU A 58 1.22 -11.43 -14.09
C LEU A 58 0.66 -10.01 -13.93
N THR A 59 0.65 -9.48 -12.71
CA THR A 59 0.07 -8.16 -12.40
C THR A 59 1.01 -7.04 -12.79
N SER A 60 0.56 -6.16 -13.70
CA SER A 60 1.27 -4.90 -13.99
C SER A 60 0.95 -3.85 -12.94
N ILE A 61 1.88 -3.62 -12.01
CA ILE A 61 1.75 -2.59 -10.96
C ILE A 61 1.54 -1.20 -11.56
N ALA A 62 2.22 -0.90 -12.68
CA ALA A 62 2.07 0.39 -13.34
C ALA A 62 0.64 0.62 -13.83
N GLU A 63 -0.02 -0.40 -14.38
CA GLU A 63 -1.41 -0.29 -14.83
C GLU A 63 -2.39 -0.16 -13.65
N VAL A 64 -2.16 -0.88 -12.56
CA VAL A 64 -2.94 -0.73 -11.33
C VAL A 64 -2.84 0.70 -10.80
N LEU A 65 -1.63 1.23 -10.66
CA LEU A 65 -1.42 2.60 -10.16
C LEU A 65 -2.01 3.68 -11.09
N LYS A 66 -1.95 3.49 -12.42
CA LYS A 66 -2.57 4.39 -13.39
C LYS A 66 -4.08 4.51 -13.20
N LYS A 67 -4.78 3.40 -12.94
CA LYS A 67 -6.23 3.42 -12.66
C LYS A 67 -6.57 4.34 -11.48
N PHE A 68 -5.78 4.28 -10.40
CA PHE A 68 -5.99 5.13 -9.23
C PHE A 68 -5.68 6.60 -9.49
N LEU A 69 -4.64 6.91 -10.26
CA LEU A 69 -4.34 8.28 -10.66
C LEU A 69 -5.46 8.91 -11.49
N THR A 70 -6.20 8.11 -12.27
CA THR A 70 -7.35 8.59 -13.04
C THR A 70 -8.67 8.63 -12.26
N ALA A 71 -8.86 7.76 -11.27
CA ALA A 71 -10.12 7.66 -10.51
C ALA A 71 -10.28 8.77 -9.44
N TRP A 72 -9.23 9.56 -9.20
CA TRP A 72 -9.16 10.55 -8.12
C TRP A 72 -8.99 11.99 -8.61
N ASN A 73 -9.10 12.21 -9.94
CA ASN A 73 -9.26 13.52 -10.57
C ASN A 73 -10.74 13.75 -10.91
#